data_AF-A0A2E0M812-F1
#
_entry.id   AF-A0A2E0M812-F1
#
_cell.length_a   1.000
_cell.length_b   1.000
_cell.length_c   1.000
_cell.angle_alpha   90.00
_cell.angle_beta   90.00
_cell.angle_gamma   90.00
#
_symmetry.space_group_name_H-M   'P 1'
#
loop_
_entity.id
_entity.type
_entity.pdbx_description
1 polymer ?
#
loop_
_entity_poly.entity_id
_entity_poly.type
_entity_poly.pdbx_seq_one_letter_code
_entity_poly.pdbx_strand_id
1 'polypeptide(L)'
;MKNFNKKIYSLNMQDIIQLDSIIPKEYYKLATNIANSFSKDYAAIGVMNVLDLSQEAYYALIRSWKKIDWKYISTLETQIDRDKAINKFLSISIKGLVGDNIKLNADGAVKPIKGIWNNEDKKRYTTGFGFISVLFPNWFDTDALSILEDETYDYDYDKLGEYLEGWLKKYLPKHYLMMKMFFGLDDIYSKPKKMRDIARFFGTNIESVKKQKQRLLYKLKMNEDALNELAFFVATNGIKSQSKVYDWAEVKLKIFKD
;
A
#
# COMPACT_ATOMS: atom_id res chain seq x y z
N MET A 1 -32.21 -28.05 5.97
CA MET A 1 -31.00 -27.85 6.80
C MET A 1 -29.79 -28.25 5.97
N LYS A 2 -29.14 -27.31 5.28
CA LYS A 2 -27.98 -27.58 4.43
C LYS A 2 -26.74 -26.91 5.04
N ASN A 3 -25.75 -27.75 5.35
CA ASN A 3 -24.32 -27.44 5.45
C ASN A 3 -23.84 -26.53 6.61
N PHE A 4 -23.97 -27.01 7.84
CA PHE A 4 -23.14 -26.59 8.99
C PHE A 4 -21.75 -27.26 8.99
N ASN A 5 -21.13 -27.35 7.81
CA ASN A 5 -19.79 -27.94 7.65
C ASN A 5 -19.01 -27.13 6.62
N LYS A 6 -18.26 -26.13 7.10
CA LYS A 6 -17.03 -25.65 6.47
C LYS A 6 -16.26 -24.78 7.46
N LYS A 7 -15.19 -25.38 7.99
CA LYS A 7 -14.14 -24.78 8.82
C LYS A 7 -14.58 -24.27 10.19
N ILE A 8 -14.79 -25.20 11.12
CA ILE A 8 -14.12 -25.01 12.41
C ILE A 8 -12.64 -24.98 12.04
N TYR A 9 -12.02 -23.81 12.07
CA TYR A 9 -10.57 -23.72 12.02
C TYR A 9 -10.09 -24.55 13.20
N SER A 10 -9.62 -25.77 12.93
CA SER A 10 -8.60 -26.35 13.76
C SER A 10 -7.49 -25.29 13.75
N LEU A 11 -7.44 -24.46 14.79
CA LEU A 11 -6.25 -23.72 15.16
C LEU A 11 -5.09 -24.66 14.86
N ASN A 12 -4.12 -24.22 14.06
CA ASN A 12 -2.92 -25.00 13.74
C ASN A 12 -2.28 -25.38 15.08
N MET A 13 -2.70 -26.52 15.64
CA MET A 13 -2.45 -26.88 17.02
C MET A 13 -0.96 -27.19 17.20
N GLN A 14 -0.27 -27.48 16.08
CA GLN A 14 1.17 -27.70 15.98
C GLN A 14 1.98 -26.51 16.52
N ASP A 15 1.54 -25.25 16.36
CA ASP A 15 2.26 -24.08 16.91
C ASP A 15 1.94 -23.82 18.41
N ILE A 16 0.82 -24.36 18.91
CA ILE A 16 0.31 -24.15 20.27
C ILE A 16 0.92 -25.14 21.28
N ILE A 17 1.41 -26.31 20.80
CA ILE A 17 1.78 -27.46 21.65
C ILE A 17 3.00 -27.23 22.58
N GLN A 18 3.77 -26.16 22.44
CA GLN A 18 4.85 -25.82 23.38
C GLN A 18 4.74 -24.37 23.85
N LEU A 19 3.96 -24.12 24.91
CA LEU A 19 4.09 -22.89 25.71
C LEU A 19 5.02 -23.19 26.88
N ASP A 20 6.25 -22.69 26.83
CA ASP A 20 7.25 -22.92 27.88
C ASP A 20 6.93 -22.14 29.17
N SER A 21 5.95 -21.23 29.14
CA SER A 21 5.57 -20.39 30.28
C SER A 21 4.07 -20.07 30.30
N ILE A 22 3.53 -19.96 31.52
CA ILE A 22 2.13 -19.56 31.78
C ILE A 22 1.99 -18.06 31.50
N ILE A 23 1.01 -17.69 30.69
CA ILE A 23 0.67 -16.29 30.42
C ILE A 23 -0.26 -15.77 31.53
N PRO A 24 0.08 -14.68 32.23
CA PRO A 24 -0.79 -14.10 33.25
C PRO A 24 -2.13 -13.61 32.72
N LYS A 25 -3.17 -13.65 33.58
CA LYS A 25 -4.57 -13.37 33.21
C LYS A 25 -4.79 -11.94 32.72
N GLU A 26 -4.01 -10.98 33.22
CA GLU A 26 -4.05 -9.58 32.82
C GLU A 26 -3.76 -9.38 31.33
N TYR A 27 -2.90 -10.21 30.73
CA TYR A 27 -2.58 -10.10 29.31
C TYR A 27 -3.68 -10.68 28.42
N TYR A 28 -4.46 -11.64 28.92
CA TYR A 28 -5.70 -12.04 28.25
C TYR A 28 -6.72 -10.91 28.25
N LYS A 29 -6.88 -10.19 29.37
CA LYS A 29 -7.73 -8.98 29.41
C LYS A 29 -7.24 -7.91 28.44
N LEU A 30 -5.93 -7.71 28.34
CA LEU A 30 -5.32 -6.81 27.36
C LEU A 30 -5.69 -7.21 25.92
N ALA A 31 -5.55 -8.49 25.58
CA ALA A 31 -5.93 -9.00 24.25
C ALA A 31 -7.43 -8.78 23.95
N THR A 32 -8.32 -9.04 24.92
CA THR A 32 -9.76 -8.77 24.79
C THR A 32 -10.02 -7.29 24.54
N ASN A 33 -9.35 -6.40 25.28
CA ASN A 33 -9.50 -4.96 25.10
C ASN A 33 -9.03 -4.50 23.71
N ILE A 34 -7.95 -5.10 23.18
CA ILE A 34 -7.45 -4.82 21.83
C ILE A 34 -8.45 -5.29 20.78
N ALA A 35 -8.98 -6.51 20.89
CA ALA A 35 -10.03 -7.01 20.00
C ALA A 35 -11.25 -6.07 19.99
N ASN A 36 -11.68 -5.63 21.18
CA ASN A 36 -12.79 -4.69 21.34
C ASN A 36 -12.49 -3.28 20.81
N SER A 37 -11.23 -2.92 20.56
CA SER A 37 -10.88 -1.62 19.98
C SER A 37 -11.10 -1.54 18.46
N PHE A 38 -11.20 -2.68 17.76
CA PHE A 38 -11.49 -2.70 16.32
C PHE A 38 -12.97 -2.36 16.05
N SER A 39 -13.25 -1.77 14.88
CA SER A 39 -14.63 -1.57 14.42
C SER A 39 -15.31 -2.94 14.22
N LYS A 40 -16.64 -2.98 14.39
CA LYS A 40 -17.47 -4.19 14.17
C LYS A 40 -18.25 -4.09 12.86
N ASP A 41 -18.03 -3.03 12.10
CA ASP A 41 -18.68 -2.81 10.83
C ASP A 41 -18.12 -3.77 9.79
N TYR A 42 -18.99 -4.36 8.96
CA TYR A 42 -18.60 -5.26 7.87
C TYR A 42 -17.53 -4.63 6.95
N ALA A 43 -17.64 -3.33 6.68
CA ALA A 43 -16.69 -2.59 5.86
C ALA A 43 -15.27 -2.48 6.48
N ALA A 44 -15.14 -2.73 7.79
CA ALA A 44 -13.88 -2.67 8.52
C ALA A 44 -13.29 -4.05 8.80
N ILE A 45 -14.12 -5.06 9.11
CA ILE A 45 -13.65 -6.39 9.53
C ILE A 45 -13.97 -7.53 8.55
N GLY A 46 -14.61 -7.22 7.41
CA GLY A 46 -14.95 -8.21 6.39
C GLY A 46 -15.92 -9.25 6.93
N VAL A 47 -15.63 -10.53 6.67
CA VAL A 47 -16.48 -11.65 7.10
C VAL A 47 -16.29 -12.04 8.57
N MET A 48 -15.36 -11.40 9.28
CA MET A 48 -15.12 -11.68 10.69
C MET A 48 -16.26 -11.14 11.56
N ASN A 49 -16.47 -11.80 12.70
CA ASN A 49 -17.35 -11.34 13.77
C ASN A 49 -16.56 -11.03 15.06
N VAL A 50 -17.26 -10.61 16.12
CA VAL A 50 -16.65 -10.24 17.41
C VAL A 50 -15.93 -11.42 18.09
N LEU A 51 -16.46 -12.64 17.96
CA LEU A 51 -15.83 -13.84 18.50
C LEU A 51 -14.53 -14.16 17.75
N ASP A 52 -14.53 -14.02 16.43
CA ASP A 52 -13.35 -14.24 15.59
C ASP A 52 -12.24 -13.25 15.97
N LEU A 53 -12.57 -11.95 16.12
CA LEU A 53 -11.60 -10.94 16.58
C LEU A 53 -10.99 -11.28 17.95
N SER A 54 -11.81 -11.82 18.86
CA SER A 54 -11.37 -12.21 20.20
C SER A 54 -10.45 -13.43 20.15
N GLN A 55 -10.80 -14.44 19.35
CA GLN A 55 -9.98 -15.63 19.16
C GLN A 55 -8.64 -15.29 18.51
N GLU A 56 -8.65 -14.43 17.49
CA GLU A 56 -7.43 -13.94 16.84
C GLU A 56 -6.55 -13.14 17.78
N ALA A 57 -7.14 -12.34 18.68
CA ALA A 57 -6.38 -11.61 19.69
C ALA A 57 -5.71 -12.55 20.70
N TYR A 58 -6.37 -13.63 21.13
CA TYR A 58 -5.77 -14.62 22.02
C TYR A 58 -4.68 -15.44 21.31
N TYR A 59 -4.91 -15.81 20.05
CA TYR A 59 -3.88 -16.47 19.25
C TYR A 59 -2.66 -15.57 19.04
N ALA A 60 -2.89 -14.30 18.74
CA ALA A 60 -1.83 -13.30 18.60
C ALA A 60 -1.07 -13.08 19.92
N LEU A 61 -1.75 -13.12 21.07
CA LEU A 61 -1.11 -13.05 22.40
C LEU A 61 -0.15 -14.22 22.60
N ILE A 62 -0.61 -15.46 22.38
CA ILE A 62 0.22 -16.68 22.52
C ILE A 62 1.47 -16.58 21.63
N ARG A 63 1.29 -16.18 20.37
CA ARG A 63 2.39 -16.04 19.41
C ARG A 63 3.36 -14.91 19.78
N SER A 64 2.85 -13.80 20.29
CA SER A 64 3.66 -12.65 20.70
C SER A 64 4.43 -12.94 21.98
N TRP A 65 3.83 -13.66 22.93
CA TRP A 65 4.45 -14.02 24.20
C TRP A 65 5.74 -14.81 24.00
N LYS A 66 5.75 -15.78 23.08
CA LYS A 66 6.94 -16.55 22.70
C LYS A 66 8.07 -15.71 22.12
N LYS A 67 7.77 -14.51 21.62
CA LYS A 67 8.72 -13.60 20.96
C LYS A 67 9.22 -12.49 21.88
N ILE A 68 8.84 -12.48 23.15
CA ILE A 68 9.37 -11.51 24.11
C ILE A 68 10.86 -11.80 24.31
N ASP A 69 11.69 -10.77 24.12
CA ASP A 69 13.10 -10.84 24.47
C ASP A 69 13.28 -10.69 25.98
N TRP A 70 13.22 -11.83 26.68
CA TRP A 70 13.38 -11.87 28.14
C TRP A 70 14.77 -11.40 28.60
N LYS A 71 15.81 -11.50 27.76
CA LYS A 71 17.14 -10.98 28.08
C LYS A 71 17.07 -9.46 28.17
N TYR A 72 16.49 -8.80 27.16
CA TYR A 72 16.27 -7.36 27.20
C TYR A 72 15.40 -6.94 28.39
N ILE A 73 14.28 -7.64 28.65
CA ILE A 73 13.43 -7.33 29.80
C ILE A 73 14.22 -7.42 31.13
N SER A 74 15.11 -8.42 31.27
CA SER A 74 15.92 -8.57 32.48
C SER A 74 16.94 -7.45 32.70
N THR A 75 17.36 -6.75 31.63
CA THR A 75 18.29 -5.60 31.73
C THR A 75 17.65 -4.33 32.27
N LEU A 76 16.32 -4.25 32.33
CA LEU A 76 15.62 -3.07 32.84
C LEU A 76 15.68 -3.01 34.37
N GLU A 77 15.96 -1.83 34.90
CA GLU A 77 16.24 -1.58 36.33
C GLU A 77 15.02 -1.80 37.22
N THR A 78 13.84 -1.31 36.81
CA THR A 78 12.63 -1.36 37.64
C THR A 78 11.58 -2.33 37.10
N GLN A 79 10.81 -2.94 38.00
CA GLN A 79 9.67 -3.79 37.61
C GLN A 79 8.63 -3.01 36.78
N ILE A 80 8.44 -1.72 37.10
CA ILE A 80 7.52 -0.84 36.39
C ILE A 80 7.91 -0.71 34.91
N ASP A 81 9.20 -0.56 34.62
CA ASP A 81 9.68 -0.41 33.25
C ASP A 81 9.61 -1.73 32.47
N ARG A 82 9.83 -2.86 33.16
CA ARG A 82 9.60 -4.21 32.60
C ARG A 82 8.14 -4.39 32.18
N ASP A 83 7.20 -4.09 33.08
CA ASP A 83 5.77 -4.24 32.80
C ASP A 83 5.32 -3.30 31.68
N LYS A 84 5.84 -2.07 31.64
CA LYS A 84 5.58 -1.12 30.53
C LYS A 84 6.12 -1.65 29.20
N ALA A 85 7.33 -2.18 29.18
CA ALA A 85 7.95 -2.71 27.97
C ALA A 85 7.17 -3.92 27.42
N ILE A 86 6.79 -4.86 28.30
CA ILE A 86 5.97 -6.02 27.95
C ILE A 86 4.60 -5.56 27.43
N ASN A 87 3.91 -4.70 28.17
CA ASN A 87 2.60 -4.19 27.76
C ASN A 87 2.64 -3.47 26.41
N LYS A 88 3.67 -2.64 26.18
CA LYS A 88 3.85 -1.93 24.92
C LYS A 88 4.10 -2.90 23.76
N PHE A 89 5.01 -3.86 23.95
CA PHE A 89 5.31 -4.87 22.94
C PHE A 89 4.08 -5.71 22.58
N LEU A 90 3.40 -6.26 23.59
CA LEU A 90 2.19 -7.07 23.38
C LEU A 90 1.08 -6.26 22.74
N SER A 91 0.87 -5.00 23.15
CA SER A 91 -0.17 -4.14 22.56
C SER A 91 0.06 -3.89 21.08
N ILE A 92 1.32 -3.62 20.68
CA ILE A 92 1.68 -3.39 19.28
C ILE A 92 1.56 -4.69 18.48
N SER A 93 2.11 -5.79 19.00
CA SER A 93 2.16 -7.07 18.30
C SER A 93 0.78 -7.69 18.12
N ILE A 94 -0.04 -7.73 19.17
CA ILE A 94 -1.41 -8.26 19.11
C ILE A 94 -2.26 -7.46 18.14
N LYS A 95 -2.21 -6.11 18.23
CA LYS A 95 -2.96 -5.23 17.33
C LYS A 95 -2.53 -5.40 15.87
N GLY A 96 -1.24 -5.56 15.61
CA GLY A 96 -0.70 -5.82 14.27
C GLY A 96 -1.23 -7.14 13.69
N LEU A 97 -1.06 -8.24 14.44
CA LEU A 97 -1.47 -9.58 14.00
C LEU A 97 -2.99 -9.69 13.77
N VAL A 98 -3.81 -9.14 14.68
CA VAL A 98 -5.27 -9.09 14.50
C VAL A 98 -5.63 -8.25 13.27
N GLY A 99 -4.96 -7.10 13.08
CA GLY A 99 -5.14 -6.25 11.91
C GLY A 99 -4.79 -6.94 10.59
N ASP A 100 -3.79 -7.81 10.58
CA ASP A 100 -3.42 -8.59 9.41
C ASP A 100 -4.41 -9.72 9.13
N ASN A 101 -4.93 -10.39 10.16
CA ASN A 101 -6.00 -11.38 10.00
C ASN A 101 -7.32 -10.76 9.51
N ILE A 102 -7.64 -9.54 9.94
CA ILE A 102 -8.76 -8.77 9.39
C ILE A 102 -8.57 -8.53 7.88
N LYS A 103 -7.36 -8.15 7.45
CA LYS A 103 -7.08 -7.93 6.01
C LYS A 103 -7.18 -9.22 5.21
N LEU A 104 -6.75 -10.36 5.77
CA LEU A 104 -6.84 -11.67 5.11
C LEU A 104 -8.30 -12.13 4.91
N ASN A 105 -9.16 -11.82 5.87
CA ASN A 105 -10.60 -12.16 5.84
C ASN A 105 -11.46 -11.02 5.26
N ALA A 106 -10.85 -10.07 4.55
CA ALA A 106 -11.55 -9.00 3.86
C ALA A 106 -12.20 -9.52 2.58
N ASP A 107 -13.54 -9.52 2.51
CA ASP A 107 -14.33 -9.95 1.35
C ASP A 107 -14.39 -8.90 0.22
N GLY A 108 -13.25 -8.28 -0.09
CA GLY A 108 -13.13 -7.25 -1.13
C GLY A 108 -13.83 -5.91 -0.83
N ALA A 109 -14.65 -5.82 0.22
CA ALA A 109 -15.36 -4.61 0.66
C ALA A 109 -14.51 -3.66 1.54
N VAL A 110 -13.35 -4.11 2.01
CA VAL A 110 -12.43 -3.28 2.82
C VAL A 110 -11.79 -2.23 1.93
N LYS A 111 -11.80 -0.97 2.39
CA LYS A 111 -11.19 0.16 1.69
C LYS A 111 -9.76 -0.21 1.24
N PRO A 112 -9.37 0.09 -0.02
CA PRO A 112 -8.05 -0.24 -0.53
C PRO A 112 -6.95 0.28 0.40
N ILE A 113 -5.92 -0.53 0.61
CA ILE A 113 -4.76 -0.20 1.44
C ILE A 113 -4.25 1.18 1.01
N LYS A 114 -4.40 2.20 1.85
CA LYS A 114 -3.91 3.58 1.62
C LYS A 114 -2.37 3.66 1.57
N GLY A 115 -1.68 2.54 1.42
CA GLY A 115 -0.23 2.38 1.36
C GLY A 115 0.39 1.53 2.47
N ILE A 116 1.56 0.94 2.16
CA ILE A 116 2.43 0.18 3.04
C ILE A 116 3.36 1.18 3.74
N TRP A 117 3.42 1.13 5.07
CA TRP A 117 4.33 1.98 5.84
C TRP A 117 5.69 1.29 5.93
N ASN A 118 6.76 1.93 5.43
CA ASN A 118 8.12 1.46 5.69
C ASN A 118 8.58 2.03 7.04
N ASN A 119 8.92 1.15 7.98
CA ASN A 119 9.39 1.56 9.30
C ASN A 119 10.83 2.09 9.28
N GLU A 120 11.63 1.74 8.27
CA GLU A 120 13.01 2.22 8.13
C GLU A 120 13.02 3.67 7.61
N ASP A 121 12.31 3.93 6.52
CA ASP A 121 12.29 5.25 5.87
C ASP A 121 11.20 6.20 6.41
N LYS A 122 10.30 5.71 7.27
CA LYS A 122 9.11 6.42 7.78
C LYS A 122 8.23 7.02 6.68
N LYS A 123 8.23 6.42 5.49
CA LYS A 123 7.43 6.85 4.32
C LYS A 123 6.30 5.87 4.03
N ARG A 124 5.19 6.41 3.52
CA ARG A 124 3.98 5.66 3.15
C ARG A 124 3.97 5.38 1.65
N TYR A 125 4.08 4.12 1.28
CA TYR A 125 4.02 3.68 -0.12
C TYR A 125 2.60 3.31 -0.52
N THR A 126 1.87 4.21 -1.17
CA THR A 126 0.55 3.94 -1.78
C THR A 126 0.69 3.00 -2.99
N THR A 127 0.59 1.70 -2.74
CA THR A 127 0.59 0.69 -3.80
C THR A 127 -0.64 0.86 -4.70
N GLY A 128 -0.36 1.03 -6.00
CA GLY A 128 -1.37 1.11 -7.06
C GLY A 128 -1.01 2.08 -8.17
N PHE A 129 -0.14 3.08 -7.90
CA PHE A 129 0.14 4.16 -8.84
C PHE A 129 1.61 4.55 -9.01
N GLY A 130 2.56 3.76 -8.49
CA GLY A 130 4.00 4.03 -8.64
C GLY A 130 4.57 3.88 -10.05
N PHE A 131 3.74 3.65 -11.08
CA PHE A 131 4.22 3.44 -12.45
C PHE A 131 4.20 4.74 -13.28
N ILE A 132 3.23 5.63 -13.07
CA ILE A 132 3.09 6.87 -13.86
C ILE A 132 3.59 8.09 -13.08
N SER A 133 3.35 8.17 -11.76
CA SER A 133 3.81 9.30 -10.93
C SER A 133 5.31 9.32 -10.66
N VAL A 134 6.02 8.25 -11.03
CA VAL A 134 7.44 8.04 -10.71
C VAL A 134 8.33 8.12 -11.96
N LEU A 135 7.73 8.08 -13.15
CA LEU A 135 8.41 8.38 -14.41
C LEU A 135 8.62 9.89 -14.62
N PHE A 136 7.82 10.75 -13.96
CA PHE A 136 7.87 12.21 -14.11
C PHE A 136 7.94 12.91 -12.74
N PRO A 137 9.03 12.71 -11.96
CA PRO A 137 9.14 13.29 -10.61
C PRO A 137 8.91 14.82 -10.59
N ASN A 138 9.39 15.53 -11.62
CA ASN A 138 9.20 16.97 -11.78
C ASN A 138 7.74 17.42 -11.94
N TRP A 139 6.83 16.51 -12.30
CA TRP A 139 5.40 16.78 -12.47
C TRP A 139 4.55 16.43 -11.24
N PHE A 140 5.13 15.76 -10.23
CA PHE A 140 4.36 15.22 -9.11
C PHE A 140 4.86 15.59 -7.71
N ASP A 141 6.14 15.89 -7.51
CA ASP A 141 6.67 16.27 -6.19
C ASP A 141 7.21 17.70 -6.18
N THR A 142 6.50 18.60 -5.48
CA THR A 142 7.03 19.93 -5.11
C THR A 142 8.14 19.85 -4.06
N ASP A 143 8.22 18.75 -3.29
CA ASP A 143 9.27 18.55 -2.26
C ASP A 143 10.52 17.83 -2.81
N ALA A 144 10.48 17.32 -4.05
CA ALA A 144 11.70 16.84 -4.71
C ALA A 144 12.64 18.01 -5.07
N LEU A 145 12.08 19.19 -5.28
CA LEU A 145 12.83 20.42 -5.57
C LEU A 145 13.70 20.90 -4.39
N SER A 146 13.42 20.49 -3.15
CA SER A 146 14.16 20.98 -1.97
C SER A 146 15.26 20.03 -1.49
N ILE A 147 15.36 18.82 -2.05
CA ILE A 147 16.42 17.84 -1.70
C ILE A 147 17.42 17.64 -2.86
N LEU A 148 17.12 18.16 -4.04
CA LEU A 148 17.90 17.97 -5.27
C LEU A 148 18.46 19.29 -5.81
N GLU A 149 19.06 20.12 -4.96
CA GLU A 149 19.81 21.31 -5.44
C GLU A 149 21.05 20.93 -6.27
N ASP A 150 21.53 19.67 -6.22
CA ASP A 150 22.79 19.25 -6.84
C ASP A 150 22.70 18.19 -7.96
N GLU A 151 21.52 17.73 -8.38
CA GLU A 151 21.40 16.83 -9.55
C GLU A 151 20.64 17.51 -10.69
N THR A 152 21.38 18.22 -11.55
CA THR A 152 20.86 18.67 -12.83
C THR A 152 20.57 17.46 -13.72
N TYR A 153 19.31 17.34 -14.13
CA TYR A 153 18.83 16.25 -14.96
C TYR A 153 19.16 16.50 -16.44
N ASP A 154 20.10 15.75 -17.01
CA ASP A 154 20.55 15.82 -18.41
C ASP A 154 19.56 15.24 -19.45
N TYR A 155 18.24 15.30 -19.20
CA TYR A 155 17.24 14.73 -20.12
C TYR A 155 16.37 15.79 -20.78
N ASP A 156 16.05 15.57 -22.07
CA ASP A 156 15.23 16.45 -22.91
C ASP A 156 13.73 16.26 -22.61
N TYR A 157 13.23 17.01 -21.63
CA TYR A 157 11.85 16.94 -21.15
C TYR A 157 10.79 17.19 -22.25
N ASP A 158 11.12 17.94 -23.30
CA ASP A 158 10.20 18.21 -24.40
C ASP A 158 9.94 16.93 -25.20
N LYS A 159 10.99 16.15 -25.49
CA LYS A 159 10.86 14.84 -26.14
C LYS A 159 10.01 13.85 -25.33
N LEU A 160 10.07 13.94 -24.00
CA LEU A 160 9.23 13.11 -23.12
C LEU A 160 7.77 13.54 -23.16
N GLY A 161 7.50 14.85 -23.12
CA GLY A 161 6.16 15.38 -23.29
C GLY A 161 5.53 14.94 -24.60
N GLU A 162 6.25 15.09 -25.71
CA GLU A 162 5.81 14.66 -27.04
C GLU A 162 5.54 13.15 -27.10
N TYR A 163 6.47 12.35 -26.59
CA TYR A 163 6.32 10.89 -26.54
C TYR A 163 5.09 10.49 -25.73
N LEU A 164 4.88 11.05 -24.53
CA LEU A 164 3.73 10.74 -23.69
C LEU A 164 2.42 11.15 -24.32
N GLU A 165 2.40 12.28 -25.01
CA GLU A 165 1.22 12.70 -25.75
C GLU A 165 0.89 11.70 -26.87
N GLY A 166 1.89 11.26 -27.64
CA GLY A 166 1.74 10.22 -28.66
C GLY A 166 1.25 8.89 -28.07
N TRP A 167 1.88 8.45 -26.99
CA TRP A 167 1.52 7.22 -26.26
C TRP A 167 0.10 7.28 -25.71
N LEU A 168 -0.31 8.40 -25.10
CA LEU A 168 -1.67 8.59 -24.60
C LEU A 168 -2.71 8.65 -25.74
N LYS A 169 -2.39 9.29 -26.87
CA LYS A 169 -3.25 9.29 -28.06
C LYS A 169 -3.43 7.88 -28.62
N LYS A 170 -2.37 7.06 -28.61
CA LYS A 170 -2.41 5.66 -29.07
C LYS A 170 -3.29 4.79 -28.18
N TYR A 171 -3.09 4.82 -26.86
CA TYR A 171 -3.76 3.89 -25.93
C TYR A 171 -5.06 4.41 -25.33
N LEU A 172 -5.22 5.74 -25.24
CA LEU A 172 -6.38 6.44 -24.68
C LEU A 172 -6.87 7.59 -25.60
N PRO A 173 -7.18 7.34 -26.89
CA PRO A 173 -7.47 8.39 -27.87
C PRO A 173 -8.60 9.34 -27.47
N LYS A 174 -9.62 8.85 -26.75
CA LYS A 174 -10.75 9.67 -26.29
C LYS A 174 -10.51 10.43 -24.98
N HIS A 175 -9.47 10.05 -24.23
CA HIS A 175 -9.25 10.54 -22.85
C HIS A 175 -7.81 11.01 -22.60
N TYR A 176 -6.99 11.15 -23.64
CA TYR A 176 -5.60 11.59 -23.52
C TYR A 176 -5.53 12.95 -22.82
N LEU A 177 -6.36 13.91 -23.22
CA LEU A 177 -6.41 15.24 -22.61
C LEU A 177 -6.80 15.19 -21.13
N MET A 178 -7.76 14.34 -20.77
CA MET A 178 -8.15 14.15 -19.37
C MET A 178 -6.99 13.57 -18.54
N MET A 179 -6.22 12.65 -19.13
CA MET A 179 -5.00 12.12 -18.52
C MET A 179 -3.91 13.18 -18.36
N LYS A 180 -3.69 14.04 -19.37
CA LYS A 180 -2.75 15.16 -19.24
C LYS A 180 -3.14 16.06 -18.09
N MET A 181 -4.42 16.45 -17.99
CA MET A 181 -4.92 17.29 -16.89
C MET A 181 -4.81 16.62 -15.50
N PHE A 182 -5.06 15.31 -15.41
CA PHE A 182 -4.95 14.58 -14.13
C PHE A 182 -3.56 14.60 -13.54
N PHE A 183 -2.56 14.79 -14.40
CA PHE A 183 -1.18 14.51 -14.09
C PHE A 183 -0.23 15.66 -14.45
N GLY A 184 -0.74 16.77 -14.97
CA GLY A 184 0.08 17.91 -15.36
C GLY A 184 0.94 17.64 -16.60
N LEU A 185 0.54 16.71 -17.48
CA LEU A 185 1.38 16.27 -18.60
C LEU A 185 1.40 17.24 -19.79
N ASP A 186 0.97 18.48 -19.58
CA ASP A 186 0.83 19.48 -20.63
C ASP A 186 2.14 20.25 -20.87
N ASP A 187 2.94 20.46 -19.83
CA ASP A 187 4.16 21.27 -19.83
C ASP A 187 5.04 20.90 -18.62
N ILE A 188 6.36 21.06 -18.72
CA ILE A 188 7.38 20.77 -17.70
C ILE A 188 7.01 21.41 -16.34
N TYR A 189 6.38 22.57 -16.36
CA TYR A 189 5.97 23.31 -15.17
C TYR A 189 4.49 23.14 -14.79
N SER A 190 3.74 22.35 -15.56
CA SER A 190 2.31 22.16 -15.34
C SER A 190 2.06 21.23 -14.15
N LYS A 191 1.22 21.72 -13.22
CA LYS A 191 0.77 20.94 -12.07
C LYS A 191 -0.54 20.20 -12.39
N PRO A 192 -0.78 19.02 -11.77
CA PRO A 192 -2.07 18.34 -11.83
C PRO A 192 -3.24 19.28 -11.55
N LYS A 193 -4.21 19.33 -12.45
CA LYS A 193 -5.39 20.18 -12.29
C LYS A 193 -6.29 19.62 -11.18
N LYS A 194 -7.00 20.50 -10.46
CA LYS A 194 -7.94 20.05 -9.41
C LYS A 194 -9.10 19.29 -10.06
N MET A 195 -9.62 18.27 -9.38
CA MET A 195 -10.73 17.43 -9.88
C MET A 195 -11.97 18.25 -10.25
N ARG A 196 -12.21 19.36 -9.56
CA ARG A 196 -13.30 20.30 -9.86
C ARG A 196 -13.11 21.00 -11.21
N ASP A 197 -11.89 21.38 -11.53
CA ASP A 197 -11.57 22.10 -12.77
C ASP A 197 -11.67 21.16 -13.97
N ILE A 198 -11.21 19.92 -13.80
CA ILE A 198 -11.38 18.85 -14.80
C ILE A 198 -12.87 18.57 -15.04
N ALA A 199 -13.64 18.41 -13.96
CA ALA A 199 -15.09 18.20 -14.05
C ALA A 199 -15.79 19.35 -14.80
N ARG A 200 -15.41 20.60 -14.51
CA ARG A 200 -15.93 21.79 -15.20
C ARG A 200 -15.55 21.79 -16.68
N PHE A 201 -14.31 21.47 -17.03
CA PHE A 201 -13.82 21.44 -18.41
C PHE A 201 -14.56 20.40 -19.26
N PHE A 202 -14.81 19.21 -18.72
CA PHE A 202 -15.54 18.15 -19.42
C PHE A 202 -17.06 18.21 -19.26
N GLY A 203 -17.62 19.18 -18.53
CA GLY A 203 -19.06 19.28 -18.28
C GLY A 203 -19.64 18.08 -17.52
N THR A 204 -18.85 17.47 -16.62
CA THR A 204 -19.25 16.26 -15.86
C THR A 204 -19.22 16.50 -14.36
N ASN A 205 -19.72 15.54 -13.58
CA ASN A 205 -19.61 15.59 -12.12
C ASN A 205 -18.25 15.05 -11.63
N ILE A 206 -17.83 15.53 -10.45
CA ILE A 206 -16.54 15.16 -9.84
C ILE A 206 -16.43 13.65 -9.63
N GLU A 207 -17.54 13.00 -9.30
CA GLU A 207 -17.58 11.55 -9.04
C GLU A 207 -17.36 10.73 -10.33
N SER A 208 -17.93 11.15 -11.46
CA SER A 208 -17.68 10.54 -12.77
C SER A 208 -16.22 10.72 -13.16
N VAL A 209 -15.65 11.92 -12.95
CA VAL A 209 -14.22 12.18 -13.21
C VAL A 209 -13.33 11.25 -12.38
N LYS A 210 -13.62 11.04 -11.09
CA LYS A 210 -12.88 10.10 -10.23
C LYS A 210 -12.99 8.66 -10.71
N LYS A 211 -14.21 8.20 -11.03
CA LYS A 211 -14.44 6.86 -11.57
C LYS A 211 -13.73 6.68 -12.92
N GLN A 212 -13.77 7.70 -13.77
CA GLN A 212 -13.11 7.68 -15.07
C GLN A 212 -11.60 7.63 -14.91
N LYS A 213 -11.01 8.39 -13.98
CA LYS A 213 -9.60 8.26 -13.62
C LYS A 213 -9.26 6.81 -13.30
N GLN A 214 -9.96 6.18 -12.35
CA GLN A 214 -9.70 4.79 -11.97
C GLN A 214 -9.83 3.81 -13.15
N ARG A 215 -10.84 3.97 -14.00
CA ARG A 215 -11.06 3.13 -15.19
C ARG A 215 -9.93 3.25 -16.22
N LEU A 216 -9.50 4.48 -16.51
CA LEU A 216 -8.41 4.72 -17.47
C LEU A 216 -7.10 4.11 -17.00
N LEU A 217 -6.83 4.20 -15.69
CA LEU A 217 -5.64 3.62 -15.08
C LEU A 217 -5.68 2.09 -15.10
N TYR A 218 -6.83 1.50 -14.78
CA TYR A 218 -7.01 0.07 -14.89
C TYR A 218 -6.81 -0.40 -16.34
N LYS A 219 -7.35 0.34 -17.32
CA LYS A 219 -7.19 0.04 -18.74
C LYS A 219 -5.71 0.05 -19.18
N LEU A 220 -4.94 1.05 -18.76
CA LEU A 220 -3.50 1.11 -19.05
C LEU A 220 -2.73 -0.03 -18.38
N LYS A 221 -3.05 -0.34 -17.12
CA LYS A 221 -2.40 -1.42 -16.37
C LYS A 221 -2.62 -2.81 -16.99
N MET A 222 -3.78 -3.04 -17.59
CA MET A 222 -4.13 -4.31 -18.24
C MET A 222 -3.59 -4.39 -19.67
N ASN A 223 -3.06 -3.30 -20.23
CA ASN A 223 -2.55 -3.27 -21.59
C ASN A 223 -1.04 -3.50 -21.59
N GLU A 224 -0.62 -4.75 -21.77
CA GLU A 224 0.80 -5.12 -21.78
C GLU A 224 1.59 -4.38 -22.87
N ASP A 225 1.03 -4.19 -24.06
CA ASP A 225 1.71 -3.46 -25.16
C ASP A 225 2.01 -2.01 -24.77
N ALA A 226 1.05 -1.36 -24.12
CA ALA A 226 1.22 0.00 -23.61
C ALA A 226 2.34 0.08 -22.57
N LEU A 227 2.39 -0.90 -21.66
CA LEU A 227 3.42 -0.98 -20.62
C LEU A 227 4.79 -1.32 -21.20
N ASN A 228 4.84 -2.23 -22.17
CA ASN A 228 6.06 -2.64 -22.87
C ASN A 228 6.66 -1.47 -23.65
N GLU A 229 5.86 -0.73 -24.43
CA GLU A 229 6.34 0.42 -25.20
C GLU A 229 6.86 1.53 -24.27
N LEU A 230 6.14 1.80 -23.17
CA LEU A 230 6.59 2.78 -22.18
C LEU A 230 7.90 2.33 -21.50
N ALA A 231 7.99 1.06 -21.11
CA ALA A 231 9.17 0.52 -20.44
C ALA A 231 10.39 0.49 -21.37
N PHE A 232 10.19 0.13 -22.65
CA PHE A 232 11.22 0.21 -23.67
C PHE A 232 11.75 1.63 -23.83
N PHE A 233 10.85 2.60 -23.99
CA PHE A 233 11.24 4.01 -24.17
C PHE A 233 12.02 4.54 -22.97
N VAL A 234 11.55 4.25 -21.75
CA VAL A 234 12.20 4.69 -20.51
C VAL A 234 13.60 4.07 -20.35
N ALA A 235 13.73 2.76 -20.61
CA ALA A 235 14.99 2.05 -20.47
C ALA A 235 16.03 2.49 -21.53
N THR A 236 15.61 2.70 -22.78
CA THR A 236 16.51 3.07 -23.89
C THR A 236 16.95 4.53 -23.84
N ASN A 237 16.13 5.41 -23.27
CA ASN A 237 16.42 6.85 -23.19
C ASN A 237 17.04 7.27 -21.86
N GLY A 238 17.43 6.31 -21.00
CA GLY A 238 18.13 6.59 -19.74
C GLY A 238 17.32 7.41 -18.73
N ILE A 239 15.99 7.37 -18.82
CA ILE A 239 15.11 8.23 -18.01
C ILE A 239 15.13 7.74 -16.57
N LYS A 240 15.81 8.46 -15.67
CA LYS A 240 15.85 8.11 -14.24
C LYS A 240 14.43 8.03 -13.69
N SER A 241 14.06 6.85 -13.18
CA SER A 241 12.75 6.62 -12.56
C SER A 241 12.91 5.70 -11.37
N GLN A 242 12.23 6.03 -10.26
CA GLN A 242 12.17 5.17 -9.06
C GLN A 242 11.10 4.07 -9.19
N SER A 243 10.61 3.81 -10.40
CA SER A 243 9.44 2.96 -10.66
C SER A 243 9.87 1.54 -11.03
N LYS A 244 8.92 0.61 -10.90
CA LYS A 244 9.06 -0.76 -11.43
C LYS A 244 9.12 -0.84 -12.96
N VAL A 245 9.28 0.29 -13.66
CA VAL A 245 9.39 0.30 -15.13
C VAL A 245 10.69 -0.36 -15.56
N TYR A 246 11.78 -0.16 -14.82
CA TYR A 246 13.03 -0.88 -15.04
C TYR A 246 12.89 -2.37 -14.73
N ASP A 247 12.29 -2.73 -13.59
CA ASP A 247 11.98 -4.14 -13.28
C ASP A 247 11.10 -4.78 -14.38
N TRP A 248 10.13 -4.03 -14.92
CA TRP A 248 9.27 -4.49 -16.01
C TRP A 248 10.08 -4.67 -17.31
N ALA A 249 10.93 -3.71 -17.66
CA ALA A 249 11.80 -3.80 -18.83
C ALA A 249 12.77 -4.99 -18.71
N GLU A 250 13.33 -5.23 -17.53
CA GLU A 250 14.21 -6.36 -17.26
C GLU A 250 13.45 -7.70 -17.37
N VAL A 251 12.32 -7.84 -16.66
CA VAL A 251 11.59 -9.10 -16.58
C VAL A 251 10.85 -9.44 -17.88
N LYS A 252 10.22 -8.44 -18.52
CA LYS A 252 9.36 -8.65 -19.69
C LYS A 252 10.07 -8.41 -21.01
N LEU A 253 10.99 -7.46 -21.08
CA LEU A 253 11.68 -7.09 -22.32
C LEU A 253 13.13 -7.58 -22.36
N LYS A 254 13.67 -8.09 -21.25
CA LYS A 254 15.08 -8.49 -21.11
C LYS A 254 16.04 -7.34 -21.43
N ILE A 255 15.63 -6.12 -21.09
CA ILE A 255 16.45 -4.91 -21.23
C ILE A 255 17.04 -4.64 -19.86
N PHE A 256 18.34 -4.83 -19.76
CA PHE A 256 19.10 -4.59 -18.55
C PHE A 256 19.65 -3.17 -18.57
N LYS A 257 19.69 -2.54 -17.41
CA LYS A 257 20.38 -1.28 -17.24
C LYS A 257 21.85 -1.59 -16.98
N ASP A 258 22.75 -0.95 -17.72
CA ASP A 258 24.18 -0.96 -17.40
C ASP A 258 24.48 -0.23 -16.08
#